data_AF-A0A1M6XPS9-F1
#
_entry.id   AF-A0A1M6XPS9-F1
#
_cell.length_a   1.000
_cell.length_b   1.000
_cell.length_c   1.000
_cell.angle_alpha   90.00
_cell.angle_beta   90.00
_cell.angle_gamma   90.00
#
_symmetry.space_group_name_H-M   'P 1'
#
loop_
_entity.id
_entity.type
_entity.pdbx_description
1 polymer ?
#
loop_
_entity_poly.entity_id
_entity_poly.type
_entity_poly.pdbx_seq_one_letter_code
_entity_poly.pdbx_strand_id
1 'polypeptide(L)'
;MRGSSPRMTLCADQKMLIHLETQADLEDAIHVLLKQDPRLKPIFEIAGMPALRQREPGFAGLAAIVCGQQLSTASAAAIWARLTAAFDPFHHDSLRKARADRLGRLGLSAAKIKTLKNLARELAAERLNLEVLANEDADAAHNTLTALHGIGPWTADVYLLFCLGHGDAWPAGDLAVQEAVKIGLGLKTRPTAKQMAPLAEPWRPLRGAAAHLWWAYYRALKKREGVIGES
;
A
#
# COMPACT_ATOMS: atom_id res chain seq x y z
N MET A 1 29.46 12.78 3.58
CA MET A 1 28.37 11.79 3.66
C MET A 1 27.55 12.12 4.90
N ARG A 2 26.41 12.80 4.75
CA ARG A 2 25.52 13.14 5.86
C ARG A 2 24.35 12.16 5.80
N GLY A 3 24.16 11.37 6.85
CA GLY A 3 22.94 10.58 7.03
C GLY A 3 21.75 11.53 7.15
N SER A 4 20.75 11.32 6.30
CA SER A 4 19.46 11.98 6.42
C SER A 4 18.62 11.10 7.34
N SER A 5 18.43 11.51 8.59
CA SER A 5 17.41 10.91 9.45
C SER A 5 16.02 11.25 8.92
N PRO A 6 15.01 10.38 9.16
CA PRO A 6 13.63 10.68 8.82
C PRO A 6 13.17 11.99 9.48
N ARG A 7 12.47 12.84 8.73
CA ARG A 7 11.95 14.12 9.21
C ARG A 7 10.85 13.88 10.24
N MET A 8 11.09 14.34 11.47
CA MET A 8 10.12 14.30 12.57
C MET A 8 9.46 15.68 12.70
N THR A 9 8.13 15.76 12.55
CA THR A 9 7.36 17.01 12.74
C THR A 9 6.44 16.88 13.95
N LEU A 10 6.39 17.93 14.79
CA LEU A 10 5.60 17.97 16.03
C LEU A 10 4.23 18.70 15.86
N CYS A 11 3.17 18.19 16.48
CA CYS A 11 1.77 18.62 16.50
C CYS A 11 1.17 18.18 17.85
N ALA A 12 0.23 18.96 18.40
CA ALA A 12 0.02 19.08 19.84
C ALA A 12 -0.77 17.95 20.56
N ASP A 13 -0.90 16.75 19.96
CA ASP A 13 -1.57 15.59 20.59
C ASP A 13 -1.02 14.22 20.08
N GLN A 14 0.28 14.19 19.75
CA GLN A 14 0.82 13.34 18.69
C GLN A 14 1.19 11.89 19.05
N LYS A 15 0.55 10.94 18.37
CA LYS A 15 1.28 9.79 17.83
C LYS A 15 2.33 10.30 16.82
N MET A 16 3.57 9.84 16.93
CA MET A 16 4.61 10.18 15.93
C MET A 16 4.23 9.63 14.56
N LEU A 17 4.09 10.52 13.58
CA LEU A 17 3.90 10.14 12.19
C LEU A 17 5.26 9.75 11.60
N ILE A 18 5.31 8.58 10.98
CA ILE A 18 6.50 8.06 10.31
C ILE A 18 6.22 7.98 8.81
N HIS A 19 7.14 8.49 8.01
CA HIS A 19 7.11 8.32 6.56
C HIS A 19 8.30 7.50 6.09
N LEU A 20 8.04 6.56 5.19
CA LEU A 20 9.03 5.73 4.50
C LEU A 20 9.29 6.33 3.11
N GLU A 21 10.08 7.41 3.06
CA GLU A 21 10.34 8.15 1.82
C GLU A 21 11.58 7.66 1.08
N THR A 22 12.53 7.08 1.81
CA THR A 22 13.81 6.62 1.29
C THR A 22 14.11 5.18 1.73
N GLN A 23 15.00 4.53 1.00
CA GLN A 23 15.49 3.20 1.38
C GLN A 23 16.12 3.21 2.78
N ALA A 24 16.78 4.30 3.16
CA ALA A 24 17.38 4.45 4.49
C ALA A 24 16.30 4.47 5.60
N ASP A 25 15.17 5.16 5.38
CA ASP A 25 14.06 5.18 6.35
C ASP A 25 13.51 3.77 6.59
N LEU A 26 13.39 2.98 5.52
CA LEU A 26 12.97 1.58 5.61
C LEU A 26 13.99 0.72 6.35
N GLU A 27 15.28 0.87 6.06
CA GLU A 27 16.35 0.11 6.73
C GLU A 27 16.39 0.40 8.24
N ASP A 28 16.32 1.67 8.62
CA ASP A 28 16.27 2.09 10.02
C ASP A 28 15.02 1.53 10.71
N ALA A 29 13.85 1.62 10.08
CA ALA A 29 12.62 1.04 10.61
C ALA A 29 12.70 -0.48 10.79
N ILE A 30 13.31 -1.21 9.83
CA ILE A 30 13.53 -2.65 9.95
C ILE A 30 14.46 -2.97 11.11
N HIS A 31 15.57 -2.23 11.29
CA HIS A 31 16.46 -2.44 12.42
C HIS A 31 15.78 -2.21 13.77
N VAL A 32 14.87 -1.23 13.87
CA VAL A 32 14.05 -1.02 15.07
C VAL A 32 13.12 -2.20 15.29
N LEU A 33 12.39 -2.65 14.25
CA LEU A 33 11.48 -3.78 14.34
C LEU A 33 12.17 -5.07 14.80
N LEU A 34 13.38 -5.36 14.32
CA LEU A 34 14.15 -6.55 14.72
C LEU A 34 14.57 -6.54 16.19
N LYS A 35 14.70 -5.35 16.79
CA LYS A 35 14.94 -5.18 18.23
C LYS A 35 13.64 -5.28 19.02
N GLN A 36 12.55 -4.72 18.49
CA GLN A 36 11.23 -4.65 19.12
C GLN A 36 10.51 -6.00 19.16
N ASP A 37 10.58 -6.79 18.08
CA ASP A 37 9.96 -8.11 17.99
C ASP A 37 10.97 -9.16 17.47
N PRO A 38 11.62 -9.92 18.38
CA PRO A 38 12.59 -10.95 18.00
C PRO A 38 12.05 -12.03 17.06
N ARG A 39 10.71 -12.21 16.97
CA ARG A 39 10.09 -13.16 16.02
C ARG A 39 10.36 -12.78 14.56
N LEU A 40 10.72 -11.53 14.28
CA LEU A 40 11.04 -11.05 12.94
C LEU A 40 12.47 -11.40 12.50
N LYS A 41 13.37 -11.81 13.41
CA LYS A 41 14.77 -12.12 13.05
C LYS A 41 14.90 -13.30 12.07
N PRO A 42 14.28 -14.47 12.29
CA PRO A 42 14.34 -15.57 11.33
C PRO A 42 13.70 -15.21 9.98
N ILE A 43 12.70 -14.33 10.00
CA ILE A 43 12.03 -13.83 8.80
C ILE A 43 12.99 -13.00 7.97
N PHE A 44 13.72 -12.09 8.63
CA PHE A 44 14.74 -11.25 8.01
C PHE A 44 15.94 -12.03 7.49
N GLU A 45 16.41 -13.04 8.22
CA GLU A 45 17.50 -13.93 7.76
C GLU A 45 17.16 -14.62 6.43
N ILE A 46 15.89 -14.97 6.21
CA ILE A 46 15.43 -15.59 4.96
C ILE A 46 15.13 -14.55 3.88
N ALA A 47 14.50 -13.43 4.24
CA ALA A 47 14.03 -12.42 3.30
C ALA A 47 15.13 -11.48 2.80
N GLY A 48 16.14 -11.22 3.64
CA GLY A 48 17.07 -10.11 3.50
C GLY A 48 16.40 -8.75 3.73
N MET A 49 17.17 -7.67 3.52
CA MET A 49 16.66 -6.31 3.59
C MET A 49 15.64 -6.06 2.46
N PRO A 50 14.38 -5.68 2.74
CA PRO A 50 13.43 -5.36 1.70
C PRO A 50 13.81 -4.07 0.96
N ALA A 51 13.54 -4.05 -0.34
CA ALA A 51 13.55 -2.81 -1.12
C ALA A 51 12.26 -2.02 -0.87
N LEU A 52 12.41 -0.71 -0.68
CA LEU A 52 11.32 0.24 -0.58
C LEU A 52 10.51 0.22 -1.89
N ARG A 53 9.18 0.22 -1.75
CA ARG A 53 8.27 0.37 -2.89
C ARG A 53 7.60 1.71 -2.81
N GLN A 54 7.71 2.47 -3.90
CA GLN A 54 7.02 3.73 -4.06
C GLN A 54 6.23 3.74 -5.36
N ARG A 55 5.18 4.54 -5.36
CA ARG A 55 4.29 4.80 -6.49
C ARG A 55 3.98 6.29 -6.52
N GLU A 56 3.60 6.76 -7.69
CA GLU A 56 3.14 8.14 -7.87
C GLU A 56 2.09 8.51 -6.81
N PRO A 57 2.23 9.64 -6.09
CA PRO A 57 1.22 10.10 -5.13
C PRO A 57 -0.04 10.63 -5.83
N GLY A 58 -0.99 11.14 -5.03
CA GLY A 58 -2.18 11.82 -5.54
C GLY A 58 -3.15 10.92 -6.30
N PHE A 59 -3.96 11.54 -7.18
CA PHE A 59 -5.03 10.85 -7.90
C PHE A 59 -4.51 9.78 -8.85
N ALA A 60 -3.39 10.02 -9.53
CA ALA A 60 -2.82 9.07 -10.50
C ALA A 60 -2.44 7.74 -9.82
N GLY A 61 -1.76 7.80 -8.67
CA GLY A 61 -1.42 6.62 -7.87
C GLY A 61 -2.64 5.81 -7.44
N LEU A 62 -3.64 6.49 -6.87
CA LEU A 62 -4.86 5.83 -6.42
C LEU A 62 -5.63 5.21 -7.60
N ALA A 63 -5.71 5.92 -8.72
CA ALA A 63 -6.35 5.44 -9.93
C ALA A 63 -5.64 4.21 -10.52
N ALA A 64 -4.30 4.19 -10.52
CA ALA A 64 -3.53 3.03 -10.96
C ALA A 64 -3.79 1.80 -10.07
N ILE A 65 -3.91 1.97 -8.75
CA ILE A 65 -4.27 0.87 -7.83
C ILE A 65 -5.68 0.35 -8.16
N VAL A 66 -6.66 1.23 -8.35
CA VAL A 66 -8.03 0.84 -8.75
C VAL A 66 -8.03 0.10 -10.09
N CYS A 67 -7.23 0.54 -11.06
CA CYS A 67 -7.07 -0.15 -12.34
C CYS A 67 -6.55 -1.58 -12.16
N GLY A 68 -5.66 -1.81 -11.20
CA GLY A 68 -5.08 -3.13 -10.90
C GLY A 68 -5.99 -4.10 -10.16
N GLN A 69 -7.11 -3.65 -9.59
CA GLN A 69 -8.01 -4.53 -8.83
C GLN A 69 -8.48 -5.73 -9.67
N GLN A 70 -8.36 -6.94 -9.11
CA GLN A 70 -8.83 -8.21 -9.69
C GLN A 70 -8.26 -8.52 -11.09
N LEU A 71 -7.08 -8.01 -11.43
CA LEU A 71 -6.41 -8.26 -12.71
C LEU A 71 -4.98 -8.75 -12.51
N SER A 72 -4.43 -9.37 -13.57
CA SER A 72 -2.99 -9.59 -13.66
C SER A 72 -2.23 -8.26 -13.77
N THR A 73 -0.95 -8.26 -13.39
CA THR A 73 -0.07 -7.09 -13.55
C THR A 73 -0.01 -6.62 -15.00
N ALA A 74 0.07 -7.53 -15.97
CA ALA A 74 0.12 -7.19 -17.40
C ALA A 74 -1.17 -6.52 -17.88
N SER A 75 -2.33 -7.05 -17.51
CA SER A 75 -3.63 -6.47 -17.89
C SER A 75 -3.84 -5.10 -17.24
N ALA A 76 -3.45 -4.96 -15.97
CA ALA A 76 -3.50 -3.68 -15.26
C ALA A 76 -2.62 -2.62 -15.95
N ALA A 77 -1.39 -2.98 -16.32
CA ALA A 77 -0.45 -2.10 -17.01
C ALA A 77 -0.99 -1.66 -18.38
N ALA A 78 -1.59 -2.57 -19.16
CA ALA A 78 -2.16 -2.24 -20.47
C ALA A 78 -3.37 -1.28 -20.37
N ILE A 79 -4.21 -1.43 -19.35
CA ILE A 79 -5.31 -0.47 -19.09
C ILE A 79 -4.75 0.88 -18.66
N TRP A 80 -3.78 0.88 -17.74
CA TRP A 80 -3.16 2.10 -17.24
C TRP A 80 -2.48 2.91 -18.36
N ALA A 81 -1.70 2.24 -19.22
CA ALA A 81 -1.04 2.88 -20.36
C ALA A 81 -2.03 3.53 -21.34
N ARG A 82 -3.16 2.88 -21.63
CA ARG A 82 -4.23 3.46 -22.48
C ARG A 82 -4.89 4.67 -21.83
N LEU A 83 -5.08 4.64 -20.50
CA LEU A 83 -5.66 5.76 -19.76
C LEU A 83 -4.73 6.97 -19.75
N THR A 84 -3.46 6.80 -19.39
CA THR A 84 -2.51 7.93 -19.32
C THR A 84 -2.20 8.49 -20.71
N ALA A 85 -2.18 7.66 -21.76
CA ALA A 85 -2.06 8.16 -23.14
C ALA A 85 -3.30 8.96 -23.60
N ALA A 86 -4.50 8.62 -23.11
CA ALA A 86 -5.74 9.29 -23.50
C ALA A 86 -6.04 10.56 -22.68
N PHE A 87 -5.36 10.73 -21.54
CA PHE A 87 -5.53 11.83 -20.60
C PHE A 87 -4.16 12.29 -20.11
N ASP A 88 -3.60 13.29 -20.78
CA ASP A 88 -2.32 13.89 -20.45
C ASP A 88 -2.49 15.42 -20.31
N PRO A 89 -2.25 16.02 -19.12
CA PRO A 89 -1.90 15.34 -17.87
C PRO A 89 -3.05 14.48 -17.32
N PHE A 90 -2.69 13.38 -16.63
CA PHE A 90 -3.68 12.51 -15.99
C PHE A 90 -4.21 13.15 -14.70
N HIS A 91 -5.31 13.91 -14.83
CA HIS A 91 -5.90 14.70 -13.74
C HIS A 91 -7.33 14.27 -13.42
N HIS A 92 -7.75 14.44 -12.16
CA HIS A 92 -9.06 14.01 -11.69
C HIS A 92 -10.20 14.73 -12.43
N ASP A 93 -10.07 16.03 -12.72
CA ASP A 93 -11.09 16.77 -13.47
C ASP A 93 -11.31 16.24 -14.89
N SER A 94 -10.24 15.81 -15.57
CA SER A 94 -10.32 15.24 -16.91
C SER A 94 -11.11 13.94 -16.91
N LEU A 95 -10.86 13.08 -15.91
CA LEU A 95 -11.59 11.81 -15.74
C LEU A 95 -13.04 12.01 -15.29
N ARG A 96 -13.30 13.02 -14.45
CA ARG A 96 -14.65 13.41 -14.02
C ARG A 96 -15.53 13.80 -15.19
N LYS A 97 -15.00 14.59 -16.13
CA LYS A 97 -15.69 15.09 -17.34
C LYS A 97 -15.78 14.05 -18.45
N ALA A 98 -14.95 13.00 -18.43
CA ALA A 98 -14.96 11.96 -19.44
C ALA A 98 -16.30 11.20 -19.50
N ARG A 99 -16.78 10.90 -20.70
CA ARG A 99 -17.94 10.03 -20.88
C ARG A 99 -17.60 8.58 -20.48
N ALA A 100 -18.55 7.87 -19.89
CA ALA A 100 -18.31 6.53 -19.35
C ALA A 100 -18.00 5.51 -20.46
N ASP A 101 -18.61 5.65 -21.63
CA ASP A 101 -18.34 4.82 -22.82
C ASP A 101 -16.88 4.97 -23.29
N ARG A 102 -16.33 6.18 -23.30
CA ARG A 102 -14.91 6.42 -23.61
C ARG A 102 -14.00 5.68 -22.63
N LEU A 103 -14.29 5.77 -21.34
CA LEU A 103 -13.51 5.07 -20.30
C LEU A 103 -13.62 3.55 -20.43
N GLY A 104 -14.80 3.04 -20.79
CA GLY A 104 -15.01 1.61 -21.06
C GLY A 104 -14.19 1.10 -22.25
N ARG A 105 -14.11 1.88 -23.34
CA ARG A 105 -13.26 1.55 -24.52
C ARG A 105 -11.76 1.49 -24.19
N LEU A 106 -11.32 2.19 -23.13
CA LEU A 106 -9.94 2.12 -22.62
C LEU A 106 -9.70 0.90 -21.71
N GLY A 107 -10.71 0.05 -21.50
CA GLY A 107 -10.62 -1.21 -20.78
C GLY A 107 -11.05 -1.16 -19.32
N LEU A 108 -11.63 -0.06 -18.85
CA LEU A 108 -12.20 0.00 -17.50
C LEU A 108 -13.54 -0.71 -17.43
N SER A 109 -13.75 -1.51 -16.37
CA SER A 109 -15.07 -2.05 -16.05
C SER A 109 -16.02 -0.96 -15.53
N ALA A 110 -17.33 -1.21 -15.58
CA ALA A 110 -18.32 -0.28 -15.04
C ALA A 110 -18.08 0.05 -13.56
N ALA A 111 -17.68 -0.94 -12.75
CA ALA A 111 -17.33 -0.75 -11.34
C ALA A 111 -16.12 0.20 -11.18
N LYS A 112 -15.04 -0.02 -11.93
CA LYS A 112 -13.85 0.85 -11.88
C LYS A 112 -14.16 2.27 -12.36
N ILE A 113 -14.97 2.43 -13.40
CA ILE A 113 -15.44 3.74 -13.86
C ILE A 113 -16.19 4.46 -12.74
N LYS A 114 -17.10 3.77 -12.04
CA LYS A 114 -17.87 4.35 -10.93
C LYS A 114 -16.95 4.78 -9.79
N THR A 115 -15.99 3.94 -9.39
CA THR A 115 -14.98 4.27 -8.38
C THR A 115 -14.16 5.50 -8.77
N LEU A 116 -13.55 5.50 -9.96
CA LEU A 116 -12.68 6.59 -10.41
C LEU A 116 -13.43 7.92 -10.58
N LYS A 117 -14.67 7.87 -11.09
CA LYS A 117 -15.52 9.07 -11.18
C LYS A 117 -15.95 9.58 -9.80
N ASN A 118 -16.19 8.69 -8.84
CA ASN A 118 -16.47 9.09 -7.47
C ASN A 118 -15.26 9.79 -6.84
N LEU A 119 -14.08 9.17 -6.89
CA LEU A 119 -12.83 9.77 -6.43
C LEU A 119 -12.61 11.16 -7.04
N ALA A 120 -12.77 11.27 -8.36
CA ALA A 120 -12.56 12.52 -9.05
C ALA A 120 -13.56 13.61 -8.65
N ARG A 121 -14.78 13.24 -8.27
CA ARG A 121 -15.79 14.17 -7.74
C ARG A 121 -15.46 14.61 -6.32
N GLU A 122 -15.02 13.71 -5.45
CA GLU A 122 -14.65 14.04 -4.07
C GLU A 122 -13.44 14.98 -4.03
N LEU A 123 -12.44 14.76 -4.90
CA LEU A 123 -11.28 15.65 -5.06
C LEU A 123 -11.68 17.02 -5.61
N ALA A 124 -12.46 17.07 -6.70
CA ALA A 124 -12.88 18.33 -7.31
C ALA A 124 -13.82 19.17 -6.41
N ALA A 125 -14.47 18.53 -5.44
CA ALA A 125 -15.32 19.19 -4.46
C ALA A 125 -14.60 19.44 -3.13
N GLU A 126 -13.28 19.18 -3.05
CA GLU A 126 -12.43 19.38 -1.89
C GLU A 126 -12.90 18.63 -0.62
N ARG A 127 -13.73 17.58 -0.79
CA ARG A 127 -14.17 16.70 0.32
C ARG A 127 -13.17 15.59 0.62
N LEU A 128 -12.25 15.34 -0.29
CA LEU A 128 -11.10 14.46 -0.13
C LEU A 128 -9.84 15.26 -0.40
N ASN A 129 -8.91 15.29 0.55
CA ASN A 129 -7.59 15.88 0.37
C ASN A 129 -6.51 14.82 0.63
N LEU A 130 -5.88 14.32 -0.44
CA LEU A 130 -4.89 13.24 -0.36
C LEU A 130 -3.57 13.68 0.30
N GLU A 131 -3.24 14.97 0.28
CA GLU A 131 -2.06 15.52 0.95
C GLU A 131 -2.25 15.57 2.46
N VAL A 132 -3.47 15.88 2.91
CA VAL A 132 -3.85 15.83 4.33
C VAL A 132 -3.77 14.40 4.85
N LEU A 133 -4.25 13.41 4.08
CA LEU A 133 -4.18 11.99 4.49
C LEU A 133 -2.75 11.49 4.75
N ALA A 134 -1.75 12.07 4.07
CA ALA A 134 -0.36 11.70 4.33
C ALA A 134 0.05 12.08 5.77
N ASN A 135 -0.51 13.17 6.30
CA ASN A 135 -0.15 13.75 7.59
C ASN A 135 -1.18 13.45 8.70
N GLU A 136 -2.13 12.54 8.45
CA GLU A 136 -3.08 12.06 9.46
C GLU A 136 -2.61 10.75 10.11
N ASP A 137 -3.19 10.37 11.25
CA ASP A 137 -3.01 9.03 11.81
C ASP A 137 -3.40 7.96 10.78
N ALA A 138 -2.61 6.88 10.69
CA ALA A 138 -2.79 5.83 9.67
C ALA A 138 -4.20 5.24 9.67
N ASP A 139 -4.78 5.01 10.85
CA ASP A 139 -6.09 4.39 10.98
C ASP A 139 -7.19 5.41 10.60
N ALA A 140 -7.01 6.69 10.94
CA ALA A 140 -7.90 7.76 10.49
C ALA A 140 -7.87 7.91 8.96
N ALA A 141 -6.69 7.97 8.36
CA ALA A 141 -6.52 8.07 6.91
C ALA A 141 -7.10 6.83 6.18
N HIS A 142 -6.93 5.64 6.76
CA HIS A 142 -7.54 4.40 6.28
C HIS A 142 -9.07 4.49 6.28
N ASN A 143 -9.66 4.96 7.38
CA ASN A 143 -11.11 5.11 7.51
C ASN A 143 -11.67 6.13 6.50
N THR A 144 -10.98 7.25 6.28
CA THR A 144 -11.36 8.24 5.26
C THR A 144 -11.37 7.62 3.86
N LEU A 145 -10.35 6.84 3.50
CA LEU A 145 -10.29 6.20 2.18
C LEU A 145 -11.34 5.10 2.02
N THR A 146 -11.55 4.26 3.02
CA THR A 146 -12.49 3.13 2.94
C THR A 146 -13.97 3.54 2.97
N ALA A 147 -14.28 4.76 3.41
CA ALA A 147 -15.61 5.35 3.26
C ALA A 147 -15.97 5.64 1.79
N LEU A 148 -14.98 5.72 0.89
CA LEU A 148 -15.19 6.02 -0.52
C LEU A 148 -15.70 4.80 -1.28
N HIS A 149 -16.70 5.01 -2.14
CA HIS A 149 -17.24 3.94 -2.97
C HIS A 149 -16.15 3.28 -3.83
N GLY A 150 -16.03 1.96 -3.69
CA GLY A 150 -15.10 1.14 -4.47
C GLY A 150 -13.65 1.14 -3.97
N ILE A 151 -13.38 1.79 -2.83
CA ILE A 151 -12.11 1.70 -2.13
C ILE A 151 -12.29 0.77 -0.93
N GLY A 152 -11.75 -0.44 -1.07
CA GLY A 152 -11.71 -1.41 0.03
C GLY A 152 -10.47 -1.23 0.90
N PRO A 153 -10.42 -1.91 2.07
CA PRO A 153 -9.31 -1.81 3.03
C PRO A 153 -7.93 -2.00 2.38
N TRP A 154 -7.78 -3.06 1.57
CA TRP A 154 -6.52 -3.33 0.88
C TRP A 154 -6.07 -2.18 -0.04
N THR A 155 -7.01 -1.55 -0.77
CA THR A 155 -6.67 -0.41 -1.64
C THR A 155 -6.25 0.81 -0.82
N ALA A 156 -6.92 1.07 0.31
CA ALA A 156 -6.54 2.15 1.22
C ALA A 156 -5.12 1.93 1.77
N ASP A 157 -4.84 0.76 2.34
CA ASP A 157 -3.53 0.45 2.93
C ASP A 157 -2.38 0.53 1.93
N VAL A 158 -2.60 -0.01 0.72
CA VAL A 158 -1.59 0.02 -0.36
C VAL A 158 -1.34 1.45 -0.85
N TYR A 159 -2.39 2.28 -0.92
CA TYR A 159 -2.25 3.68 -1.28
C TYR A 159 -1.49 4.46 -0.20
N LEU A 160 -1.90 4.34 1.07
CA LEU A 160 -1.24 4.99 2.19
C LEU A 160 0.25 4.60 2.23
N LEU A 161 0.55 3.31 2.13
CA LEU A 161 1.93 2.82 2.25
C LEU A 161 2.81 3.21 1.05
N PHE A 162 2.36 3.00 -0.18
CA PHE A 162 3.24 3.14 -1.35
C PHE A 162 3.12 4.48 -2.08
N CYS A 163 1.98 5.16 -1.98
CA CYS A 163 1.79 6.47 -2.59
C CYS A 163 2.05 7.60 -1.60
N LEU A 164 1.69 7.44 -0.32
CA LEU A 164 1.89 8.49 0.70
C LEU A 164 3.05 8.20 1.66
N GLY A 165 3.69 7.03 1.54
CA GLY A 165 4.81 6.63 2.39
C GLY A 165 4.42 6.38 3.85
N HIS A 166 3.13 6.20 4.16
CA HIS A 166 2.63 6.13 5.54
C HIS A 166 3.21 4.92 6.28
N GLY A 167 4.12 5.16 7.23
CA GLY A 167 4.94 4.15 7.88
C GLY A 167 4.17 3.21 8.81
N ASP A 168 2.97 3.59 9.22
CA ASP A 168 2.10 2.77 10.06
C ASP A 168 0.91 2.16 9.30
N ALA A 169 0.82 2.34 7.98
CA ALA A 169 -0.19 1.67 7.17
C ALA A 169 0.03 0.14 7.17
N TRP A 170 -1.06 -0.62 7.35
CA TRP A 170 -0.99 -2.07 7.52
C TRP A 170 -1.97 -2.80 6.60
N PRO A 171 -1.48 -3.46 5.52
CA PRO A 171 -2.32 -4.15 4.54
C PRO A 171 -2.85 -5.49 5.08
N ALA A 172 -3.67 -5.45 6.13
CA ALA A 172 -4.18 -6.62 6.85
C ALA A 172 -4.95 -7.60 5.95
N GLY A 173 -5.55 -7.10 4.86
CA GLY A 173 -6.27 -7.90 3.87
C GLY A 173 -5.40 -8.54 2.78
N ASP A 174 -4.10 -8.26 2.72
CA ASP A 174 -3.23 -8.79 1.67
C ASP A 174 -2.93 -10.27 1.88
N LEU A 175 -3.32 -11.10 0.90
CA LEU A 175 -3.21 -12.56 1.02
C LEU A 175 -1.76 -13.05 1.08
N ALA A 176 -0.83 -12.35 0.43
CA ALA A 176 0.59 -12.72 0.46
C ALA A 176 1.19 -12.40 1.84
N VAL A 177 0.84 -11.24 2.42
CA VAL A 177 1.23 -10.90 3.81
C VAL A 177 0.61 -11.87 4.80
N GLN A 178 -0.68 -12.18 4.68
CA GLN A 178 -1.35 -13.15 5.57
C GLN A 178 -0.69 -14.54 5.50
N GLU A 179 -0.38 -15.04 4.30
CA GLU A 179 0.28 -16.35 4.15
C GLU A 179 1.72 -16.32 4.69
N ALA A 180 2.46 -15.23 4.45
CA ALA A 180 3.80 -15.03 4.99
C ALA A 180 3.81 -15.00 6.53
N VAL A 181 2.87 -14.28 7.15
CA VAL A 181 2.71 -14.22 8.61
C VAL A 181 2.34 -15.60 9.17
N LYS A 182 1.44 -16.33 8.51
CA LYS A 182 1.08 -17.70 8.91
C LYS A 182 2.32 -18.58 8.95
N ILE A 183 3.10 -18.62 7.86
CA ILE A 183 4.28 -19.48 7.74
C ILE A 183 5.35 -19.04 8.74
N GLY A 184 5.67 -17.74 8.76
CA GLY A 184 6.77 -17.21 9.56
C GLY A 184 6.52 -17.25 11.07
N LEU A 185 5.27 -17.12 11.51
CA LEU A 185 4.90 -17.23 12.92
C LEU A 185 4.38 -18.63 13.31
N GLY A 186 4.42 -19.61 12.40
CA GLY A 186 3.98 -20.98 12.67
C GLY A 186 2.49 -21.12 13.00
N LEU A 187 1.63 -20.28 12.42
CA LEU A 187 0.19 -20.33 12.66
C LEU A 187 -0.45 -21.52 11.95
N LYS A 188 -1.40 -22.20 12.62
CA LYS A 188 -2.11 -23.36 12.05
C LYS A 188 -2.92 -23.01 10.79
N THR A 189 -3.52 -21.83 10.76
CA THR A 189 -4.36 -21.35 9.67
C THR A 189 -3.97 -19.95 9.26
N ARG A 190 -4.23 -19.58 8.00
CA ARG A 190 -4.01 -18.22 7.53
C ARG A 190 -4.86 -17.24 8.35
N PRO A 191 -4.28 -16.21 8.98
CA PRO A 191 -5.05 -15.24 9.75
C PRO A 191 -5.96 -14.43 8.82
N THR A 192 -7.19 -14.19 9.28
CA THR A 192 -8.08 -13.21 8.65
C THR A 192 -7.57 -11.79 8.85
N ALA A 193 -8.08 -10.83 8.06
CA ALA A 193 -7.73 -9.42 8.23
C ALA A 193 -7.97 -8.91 9.67
N LYS A 194 -9.04 -9.38 10.33
CA LYS A 194 -9.31 -9.05 11.74
C LYS A 194 -8.25 -9.60 12.70
N GLN A 195 -7.75 -10.80 12.44
CA GLN A 195 -6.70 -11.43 13.25
C GLN A 195 -5.31 -10.85 13.00
N MET A 196 -5.11 -10.19 11.86
CA MET A 196 -3.85 -9.51 11.54
C MET A 196 -3.61 -8.27 12.40
N ALA A 197 -4.66 -7.61 12.89
CA ALA A 197 -4.54 -6.40 13.71
C ALA A 197 -3.76 -6.63 15.03
N PRO A 198 -4.15 -7.58 15.92
CA PRO A 198 -3.39 -7.81 17.15
C PRO A 198 -1.98 -8.37 16.91
N LEU A 199 -1.74 -9.06 15.79
CA LEU A 199 -0.40 -9.54 15.42
C LEU A 199 0.55 -8.39 15.07
N ALA A 200 0.01 -7.32 14.49
CA ALA A 200 0.77 -6.16 14.02
C ALA A 200 0.89 -5.03 15.06
N GLU A 201 0.15 -5.10 16.16
CA GLU A 201 0.19 -4.08 17.21
C GLU A 201 1.60 -3.87 17.79
N PRO A 202 2.40 -4.93 18.05
CA PRO A 202 3.79 -4.77 18.49
C PRO A 202 4.71 -4.12 17.45
N TRP A 203 4.25 -3.85 16.22
CA TRP A 203 5.05 -3.22 15.17
C TRP A 203 4.73 -1.75 14.98
N ARG A 204 3.78 -1.18 15.71
CA ARG A 204 3.53 0.27 15.66
C ARG A 204 4.74 1.06 16.18
N PRO A 205 5.02 2.25 15.60
CA PRO A 205 4.34 2.90 14.46
C PRO A 205 4.94 2.52 13.09
N LEU A 206 5.53 1.33 12.96
CA LEU A 206 6.33 0.86 11.81
C LEU A 206 5.67 -0.33 11.07
N ARG A 207 4.34 -0.48 11.15
CA ARG A 207 3.62 -1.59 10.49
C ARG A 207 3.87 -1.65 8.99
N GLY A 208 4.10 -0.50 8.34
CA GLY A 208 4.45 -0.41 6.93
C GLY A 208 5.81 -1.04 6.61
N ALA A 209 6.82 -0.88 7.48
CA ALA A 209 8.11 -1.55 7.34
C ALA A 209 7.99 -3.06 7.59
N ALA A 210 7.17 -3.47 8.58
CA ALA A 210 6.86 -4.88 8.79
C ALA A 210 6.20 -5.50 7.54
N ALA A 211 5.27 -4.79 6.89
CA ALA A 211 4.64 -5.26 5.65
C ALA A 211 5.66 -5.48 4.52
N HIS A 212 6.62 -4.54 4.36
CA HIS A 212 7.72 -4.69 3.41
C HIS A 212 8.53 -5.97 3.65
N LEU A 213 8.87 -6.26 4.92
CA LEU A 213 9.57 -7.48 5.32
C LEU A 213 8.75 -8.74 5.01
N TRP A 214 7.47 -8.77 5.40
CA TRP A 214 6.60 -9.92 5.17
C TRP A 214 6.41 -10.24 3.68
N TRP A 215 6.27 -9.23 2.83
CA TRP A 215 6.26 -9.47 1.38
C TRP A 215 7.62 -9.95 0.84
N ALA A 216 8.75 -9.45 1.36
CA ALA A 216 10.06 -9.94 0.97
C ALA A 216 10.24 -11.41 1.36
N TYR A 217 9.80 -11.78 2.55
CA TYR A 217 9.75 -13.16 3.02
C TYR A 217 8.87 -14.05 2.12
N TYR A 218 7.65 -13.60 1.79
CA TYR A 218 6.78 -14.32 0.87
C TYR A 218 7.45 -14.60 -0.48
N ARG A 219 8.13 -13.60 -1.07
CA ARG A 219 8.87 -13.77 -2.32
C ARG A 219 10.02 -14.77 -2.19
N ALA A 220 10.75 -14.74 -1.07
CA ALA A 220 11.84 -15.68 -0.81
C ALA A 220 11.33 -17.12 -0.71
N LEU A 221 10.19 -17.34 -0.03
CA LEU A 221 9.55 -18.65 0.04
C LEU A 221 9.13 -19.16 -1.35
N LYS A 222 8.46 -18.33 -2.16
CA LYS A 222 8.01 -18.71 -3.50
C LYS A 222 9.15 -19.03 -4.46
N LYS A 223 10.28 -18.32 -4.35
CA LYS A 223 11.49 -18.65 -5.12
C LYS A 223 12.04 -20.03 -4.74
N ARG A 224 12.08 -20.37 -3.44
CA ARG A 224 12.56 -21.68 -2.97
C ARG A 224 11.63 -22.82 -3.40
N GLU A 225 10.32 -22.65 -3.32
CA GLU A 225 9.35 -23.65 -3.80
C GLU A 225 9.51 -23.91 -5.31
N GLY A 226 9.72 -22.86 -6.12
CA GLY A 226 9.97 -23.01 -7.56
C GLY A 226 11.28 -23.73 -7.87
N VAL A 227 12.33 -23.53 -7.06
CA VAL A 227 13.62 -24.23 -7.21
C VAL A 227 13.53 -25.71 -6.81
N ILE A 228 12.74 -26.05 -5.78
CA ILE A 228 12.58 -27.43 -5.31
C ILE A 228 11.57 -28.21 -6.19
N GLY A 229 10.64 -27.54 -6.87
CA GLY A 229 9.65 -28.15 -7.76
C GLY A 229 10.15 -28.57 -9.15
N GLU A 230 11.41 -28.29 -9.49
CA GLU A 230 12.06 -28.67 -10.75
C GLU A 230 13.15 -29.75 -10.56
N SER A 231 13.23 -30.40 -9.39
CA SER A 231 14.21 -31.46 -9.08
C SER A 231 13.56 -32.83 -8.90
#